data_AF-A0A0G4K5K5-F1
#
_entry.id   AF-A0A0G4K5K5-F1
#
_cell.length_a   1.000
_cell.length_b   1.000
_cell.length_c   1.000
_cell.angle_alpha   90.00
_cell.angle_beta   90.00
_cell.angle_gamma   90.00
#
_symmetry.space_group_name_H-M   'P 1'
#
loop_
_entity.id
_entity.type
_entity.pdbx_description
1 polymer ?
#
loop_
_entity_poly.entity_id
_entity_poly.type
_entity_poly.pdbx_seq_one_letter_code
_entity_poly.pdbx_strand_id
1 'polypeptide(L)'
;MSEIKNINVLNDYFMRYMFAKEGHERILLNLINAVRTDYNQEPFEEVKVLNTFNLKETINDKQSIAPKVARKVDRCRRRLDVRAVTKSGETVLV
;
A
#
# COMPACT_ATOMS: atom_id res chain seq x y z
N MET A 1 4.25 -13.40 -25.69
CA MET A 1 3.15 -13.13 -24.73
C MET A 1 3.72 -13.24 -23.33
N SER A 2 3.80 -12.15 -22.58
CA SER A 2 4.17 -12.20 -21.17
C SER A 2 3.05 -12.89 -20.39
N GLU A 3 3.40 -13.92 -19.61
CA GLU A 3 2.44 -14.54 -18.71
C GLU A 3 1.89 -13.47 -17.76
N ILE A 4 0.57 -13.31 -17.74
CA ILE A 4 -0.10 -12.52 -16.72
C ILE A 4 0.09 -13.28 -15.41
N LYS A 5 1.14 -12.94 -14.65
CA LYS A 5 1.33 -13.44 -13.30
C LYS A 5 0.12 -13.00 -12.48
N ASN A 6 -0.76 -13.94 -12.18
CA ASN A 6 -1.86 -13.71 -11.25
C ASN A 6 -1.24 -13.35 -9.89
N ILE A 7 -1.33 -12.07 -9.53
CA ILE A 7 -0.92 -11.60 -8.21
C ILE A 7 -1.87 -12.24 -7.21
N ASN A 8 -1.32 -13.02 -6.27
CA ASN A 8 -2.12 -13.58 -5.19
C ASN A 8 -2.63 -12.42 -4.32
N VAL A 9 -3.94 -12.18 -4.36
CA VAL A 9 -4.60 -11.09 -3.63
C VAL A 9 -4.40 -11.22 -2.11
N LEU A 10 -4.16 -12.43 -1.59
CA LEU A 10 -3.86 -12.64 -0.16
C LEU A 10 -2.51 -12.03 0.25
N ASN A 11 -1.52 -12.04 -0.65
CA ASN A 11 -0.21 -11.43 -0.38
C ASN A 11 -0.34 -9.90 -0.26
N ASP A 12 -1.29 -9.32 -1.00
CA ASP A 12 -1.58 -7.89 -0.95
C ASP A 12 -2.17 -7.51 0.41
N TYR A 13 -3.07 -8.32 0.99
CA TYR A 13 -3.63 -8.09 2.33
C TYR A 13 -2.58 -8.15 3.45
N PHE A 14 -1.66 -9.12 3.40
CA PHE A 14 -0.61 -9.22 4.40
C PHE A 14 0.28 -7.96 4.41
N MET A 15 0.74 -7.54 3.23
CA MET A 15 1.60 -6.36 3.10
C MET A 15 0.86 -5.08 3.53
N ARG A 16 -0.42 -4.93 3.17
CA ARG A 16 -1.24 -3.81 3.62
C ARG A 16 -1.37 -3.77 5.14
N TYR A 17 -1.65 -4.90 5.78
CA TYR A 17 -1.75 -4.94 7.24
C TYR A 17 -0.41 -4.62 7.91
N MET A 18 0.68 -5.18 7.36
CA MET A 18 2.02 -4.97 7.89
C MET A 18 2.45 -3.50 7.81
N PHE A 19 2.14 -2.78 6.72
CA PHE A 19 2.58 -1.40 6.55
C PHE A 19 1.58 -0.34 7.02
N ALA A 20 0.28 -0.66 7.07
CA ALA A 20 -0.76 0.27 7.51
C ALA A 20 -0.96 0.29 9.04
N LYS A 21 -0.25 -0.55 9.79
CA LYS A 21 -0.38 -0.65 11.24
C LYS A 21 0.41 0.47 11.92
N GLU A 22 -0.22 1.13 12.88
CA GLU A 22 0.43 2.13 13.73
C GLU A 22 1.66 1.55 14.43
N GLY A 23 2.77 2.29 14.40
CA GLY A 23 4.08 1.87 14.92
C GLY A 23 4.95 1.13 13.90
N HIS A 24 4.43 0.85 12.70
CA HIS A 24 5.18 0.19 11.62
C HIS A 24 5.74 1.19 10.58
N GLU A 25 5.69 2.49 10.86
CA GLU A 25 6.17 3.55 9.96
C GLU A 25 7.65 3.37 9.65
N ARG A 26 8.45 2.92 10.63
CA ARG A 26 9.89 2.70 10.45
C ARG A 26 10.21 1.56 9.48
N ILE A 27 9.45 0.47 9.50
CA ILE A 27 9.68 -0.64 8.56
C ILE A 27 9.25 -0.25 7.14
N LEU A 28 8.16 0.51 7.02
CA LEU A 28 7.71 1.09 5.75
C LEU A 28 8.76 2.07 5.19
N LEU A 29 9.29 2.97 6.03
CA LEU A 29 10.34 3.92 5.67
C LEU A 29 11.59 3.20 5.13
N ASN A 30 12.06 2.19 5.86
CA ASN A 30 13.25 1.43 5.49
C ASN A 30 13.07 0.70 4.16
N LEU A 31 11.91 0.08 3.94
CA LEU A 31 11.61 -0.60 2.68
C LEU A 31 11.65 0.39 1.50
N ILE A 32 10.94 1.51 1.63
CA ILE A 32 10.88 2.51 0.56
C ILE A 32 12.27 3.10 0.29
N ASN A 33 13.03 3.43 1.34
CA ASN A 33 14.35 4.00 1.20
C ASN A 33 15.39 3.02 0.63
N ALA A 34 15.26 1.71 0.90
CA ALA A 34 16.09 0.71 0.25
C ALA A 34 15.89 0.73 -1.27
N VAL A 35 14.63 0.71 -1.72
CA VAL A 35 14.31 0.81 -3.16
C VAL A 35 14.79 2.14 -3.75
N ARG A 36 14.55 3.27 -3.07
CA ARG A 36 15.00 4.59 -3.56
C ARG A 36 16.51 4.67 -3.70
N THR A 37 17.25 4.08 -2.76
CA THR A 37 18.71 4.02 -2.79
C THR A 37 19.19 3.20 -3.98
N ASP A 38 18.55 2.07 -4.29
CA ASP A 38 18.88 1.28 -5.49
C ASP A 38 18.68 2.07 -6.80
N TYR A 39 17.78 3.06 -6.80
CA TYR A 39 17.55 3.97 -7.92
C TYR A 39 18.29 5.33 -7.80
N ASN A 40 19.24 5.48 -6.87
CA ASN A 40 19.96 6.73 -6.58
C ASN A 40 19.04 7.95 -6.33
N GLN A 41 17.87 7.72 -5.74
CA GLN A 41 16.91 8.75 -5.38
C GLN A 41 17.13 9.23 -3.93
N GLU A 42 16.78 10.49 -3.67
CA GLU A 42 16.85 11.07 -2.32
C GLU A 42 15.96 10.28 -1.34
N PRO A 43 16.46 9.84 -0.18
CA PRO A 43 15.64 9.10 0.79
C PRO A 43 14.60 10.01 1.44
N PHE A 44 13.51 9.40 1.91
CA PHE A 44 12.54 10.06 2.76
C PHE A 44 13.06 10.14 4.20
N GLU A 45 12.72 11.22 4.89
CA GLU A 45 12.97 11.41 6.33
C GLU A 45 11.80 10.87 7.16
N GLU A 46 10.57 11.02 6.67
CA GLU A 46 9.35 10.58 7.34
C GLU A 46 8.36 9.99 6.32
N VAL A 47 7.64 8.95 6.74
CA VAL A 47 6.46 8.42 6.05
C VAL A 47 5.30 8.30 7.03
N LYS A 48 4.11 8.68 6.60
CA LYS A 48 2.89 8.59 7.38
C LYS A 48 1.76 8.00 6.54
N VAL A 49 1.14 6.96 7.06
CA VAL A 49 -0.05 6.36 6.46
C VAL A 49 -1.23 7.30 6.68
N LEU A 50 -1.88 7.72 5.60
CA LEU A 50 -3.00 8.66 5.64
C LEU A 50 -4.35 7.96 5.80
N ASN A 51 -4.45 6.71 5.36
CA ASN A 51 -5.68 5.93 5.44
C ASN A 51 -5.42 4.56 6.10
N THR A 52 -6.23 4.21 7.09
CA THR A 52 -6.18 2.89 7.71
C THR A 52 -7.07 1.93 6.94
N PHE A 53 -6.54 0.77 6.55
CA PHE A 53 -7.32 -0.27 5.89
C PHE A 53 -8.35 -0.88 6.87
N ASN A 54 -9.65 -0.66 6.63
CA ASN A 54 -10.72 -1.21 7.48
C ASN A 54 -11.07 -2.66 7.08
N LEU A 55 -10.45 -3.64 7.74
CA LEU A 55 -10.77 -5.07 7.53
C LEU A 55 -12.24 -5.44 7.86
N LYS A 56 -12.84 -4.78 8.87
CA LYS A 56 -14.18 -5.16 9.37
C LYS A 56 -15.28 -5.01 8.32
N GLU A 57 -15.15 -4.05 7.41
CA GLU A 57 -16.08 -3.88 6.29
C GLU A 57 -15.86 -4.96 5.21
N THR A 58 -14.62 -5.43 5.04
CA THR A 58 -14.24 -6.40 3.98
C THR A 58 -14.45 -7.87 4.34
N ILE A 59 -14.63 -8.23 5.62
CA ILE A 59 -14.88 -9.63 6.06
C ILE A 59 -16.31 -10.08 5.75
N ASN A 60 -17.30 -9.17 5.89
CA ASN A 60 -18.71 -9.45 5.60
C ASN A 60 -19.11 -9.07 4.17
N ASP A 61 -18.33 -8.21 3.50
CA ASP A 61 -18.39 -8.11 2.06
C ASP A 61 -17.91 -9.42 1.46
N LYS A 62 -18.85 -10.26 1.00
CA LYS A 62 -18.58 -11.41 0.15
C LYS A 62 -18.04 -10.96 -1.21
N GLN A 63 -16.93 -10.23 -1.25
CA GLN A 63 -16.03 -10.26 -2.38
C GLN A 63 -15.32 -11.60 -2.28
N SER A 64 -15.97 -12.60 -2.90
CA SER A 64 -15.37 -13.85 -3.29
C SER A 64 -13.90 -13.62 -3.67
N ILE A 65 -13.05 -14.56 -3.27
CA ILE A 65 -11.64 -14.68 -3.67
C ILE A 65 -11.48 -14.77 -5.22
N ALA A 66 -12.58 -14.74 -5.99
CA ALA A 66 -12.61 -14.72 -7.45
C ALA A 66 -13.26 -13.46 -8.05
N PRO A 67 -12.79 -12.98 -9.22
CA PRO A 67 -13.10 -11.66 -9.76
C PRO A 67 -14.43 -11.67 -10.51
N LYS A 68 -15.50 -11.12 -9.92
CA LYS A 68 -16.65 -10.66 -10.71
C LYS A 68 -17.13 -9.31 -10.18
N VAL A 69 -16.93 -8.30 -11.03
CA VAL A 69 -17.60 -6.99 -11.01
C VAL A 69 -17.35 -6.13 -9.76
N ALA A 70 -16.10 -5.66 -9.59
CA ALA A 70 -15.82 -4.52 -8.73
C ALA A 70 -16.47 -3.28 -9.33
N ARG A 71 -17.69 -2.97 -8.87
CA ARG A 71 -18.39 -1.72 -9.16
C ARG A 71 -17.47 -0.57 -8.74
N LYS A 72 -17.42 0.47 -9.58
CA LYS A 72 -16.48 1.61 -9.57
C LYS A 72 -16.23 2.30 -8.20
N VAL A 73 -17.03 2.01 -7.16
CA VAL A 73 -17.00 2.65 -5.84
C VAL A 73 -16.01 1.98 -4.87
N ASP A 74 -15.69 0.68 -5.03
CA ASP A 74 -14.81 -0.05 -4.08
C ASP A 74 -13.31 0.13 -4.34
N ARG A 75 -12.92 0.59 -5.54
CA ARG A 75 -11.48 0.75 -5.86
C ARG A 75 -10.80 1.84 -5.02
N CYS A 76 -11.55 2.83 -4.55
CA CYS A 76 -11.03 3.89 -3.69
C CYS A 76 -10.76 3.42 -2.25
N ARG A 77 -11.37 2.32 -1.79
CA ARG A 77 -11.16 1.79 -0.42
C ARG A 77 -10.01 0.79 -0.30
N ARG A 78 -9.35 0.45 -1.42
CA ARG A 78 -8.22 -0.50 -1.47
C ARG A 78 -6.90 0.18 -1.84
N ARG A 79 -6.69 1.45 -1.53
CA ARG A 79 -5.38 2.10 -1.69
C ARG A 79 -4.76 2.36 -0.34
N LEU A 80 -3.45 2.22 -0.25
CA LEU A 80 -2.69 2.67 0.92
C LEU A 80 -2.07 3.99 0.54
N ASP A 81 -2.65 5.08 1.01
CA ASP A 81 -2.14 6.41 0.73
C ASP A 81 -1.07 6.73 1.76
N VAL A 82 0.15 7.00 1.30
CA VAL A 82 1.30 7.29 2.15
C VAL A 82 1.82 8.69 1.84
N ARG A 83 1.83 9.55 2.85
CA ARG A 83 2.52 10.84 2.81
C ARG A 83 3.99 10.59 3.10
N ALA A 84 4.88 11.12 2.27
CA ALA A 84 6.33 10.99 2.44
C ALA A 84 6.99 12.37 2.33
N VAL A 85 8.04 12.59 3.13
CA VAL A 85 8.75 13.88 3.21
C VAL A 85 10.24 13.64 2.93
N THR A 86 10.81 14.37 1.97
CA THR A 86 12.27 14.47 1.73
C THR A 86 12.80 15.80 2.26
N LYS A 87 14.12 16.02 2.23
CA LYS A 87 14.70 17.33 2.57
C LYS A 87 14.30 18.41 1.58
N SER A 88 14.06 18.01 0.34
CA SER A 88 13.71 18.90 -0.78
C SER A 88 12.21 19.20 -0.91
N GLY A 89 11.33 18.43 -0.26
CA GLY A 89 9.89 18.68 -0.29
C GLY A 89 9.02 17.50 0.14
N GLU A 90 7.72 17.66 -0.02
CA GLU A 90 6.71 16.65 0.34
C GLU A 90 6.16 15.95 -0.91
N THR A 91 5.87 14.65 -0.82
CA THR A 91 5.23 13.87 -1.90
C THR A 91 4.20 12.89 -1.33
N VAL A 92 3.08 12.73 -2.04
CA VAL A 92 2.07 11.71 -1.72
C VAL A 92 2.24 10.52 -2.65
N LEU A 93 2.38 9.32 -2.07
CA LEU A 93 2.42 8.05 -2.76
C LEU A 93 1.01 7.42 -2.72
N VAL A 94 0.47 7.04 -3.89
CA VAL A 94 -0.90 6.50 -4.09
C VAL A 94 -0.85 5.14 -4.79
#